data_AF-A0A428S9D0-F1
#
_entry.id   AF-A0A428S9D0-F1
#
_cell.length_a   1.000
_cell.length_b   1.000
_cell.length_c   1.000
_cell.angle_alpha   90.00
_cell.angle_beta   90.00
_cell.angle_gamma   90.00
#
_symmetry.space_group_name_H-M   'P 1'
#
loop_
_entity.id
_entity.type
_entity.pdbx_description
1 polymer ?
#
loop_
_entity_poly.entity_id
_entity_poly.type
_entity_poly.pdbx_seq_one_letter_code
_entity_poly.pdbx_strand_id
1 'polypeptide(L)'
;MISRKRLVFELNAQSPDDSCFMLLVLCIKLCTTSTKHQPKELSLYIVARSLCSEAEMGGFVSLRLLQSLVLVAVYELSHAIYPAAFLTLGRAARLGILMGFHDRKDAQQLFKPAETWTLREEQRRTWWAIFMLDRLVNIDSSLPPAAPEPCQSELLPVNDTDWDNGTVVPSEPLYTKSFSSVTTVGSFAQTCQAAHMLSKVMRHKKARASSQDITELLPEAQHLHQALSALHTSIEGSESDGTPSQTPEPSTFPALALCCSARLVLYNQYACNEPLGLASNGPIALETELQKVGLEGIKAIASSTSRLVARDTGGCPFVARFLYHAATECAWFIKENHEQIMYDALEDIIRGLRSMSENWELASQYISLLEQEEVLKLIDQDADVSSSTSTF
;
A
#
# COMPACT_ATOMS: atom_id res chain seq x y z
N MET A 1 7.98 6.71 9.38
CA MET A 1 9.40 6.29 9.26
C MET A 1 10.37 7.13 10.09
N ILE A 2 10.14 8.43 10.28
CA ILE A 2 11.05 9.36 10.98
C ILE A 2 10.81 9.26 12.50
N SER A 3 11.87 9.27 13.32
CA SER A 3 11.75 9.25 14.78
C SER A 3 11.35 10.62 15.29
N ARG A 4 10.20 10.70 15.95
CA ARG A 4 9.77 11.94 16.62
C ARG A 4 10.81 12.40 17.65
N LYS A 5 11.34 11.47 18.45
CA LYS A 5 12.33 11.75 19.49
C LYS A 5 13.60 12.38 18.92
N ARG A 6 14.16 11.80 17.85
CA ARG A 6 15.37 12.34 17.22
C ARG A 6 15.10 13.67 16.52
N LEU A 7 14.00 13.77 15.77
CA LEU A 7 13.63 15.02 15.09
C LEU A 7 13.48 16.18 16.09
N VAL A 8 12.75 15.97 17.19
CA VAL A 8 12.56 17.00 18.23
C VAL A 8 13.87 17.36 18.92
N PHE A 9 14.72 16.37 19.21
CA PHE A 9 16.05 16.63 19.77
C PHE A 9 16.91 17.49 18.84
N GLU A 10 16.95 17.15 17.54
CA GLU A 10 17.72 17.87 16.52
C GLU A 10 17.18 19.29 16.26
N LEU A 11 15.85 19.49 16.31
CA LEU A 11 15.23 20.83 16.21
C LEU A 11 15.57 21.73 17.40
N ASN A 12 15.74 21.16 18.59
CA ASN A 12 16.03 21.90 19.82
C ASN A 12 17.54 22.15 20.02
N ALA A 13 18.40 21.38 19.35
CA ALA A 13 19.84 21.60 19.36
C ALA A 13 20.18 22.87 18.55
N GLN A 14 20.94 23.80 19.14
CA GLN A 14 21.37 25.00 18.43
C GLN A 14 22.27 24.62 17.24
N SER A 15 21.82 25.03 16.05
CA SER A 15 22.37 24.82 14.68
C SER A 15 22.23 23.43 14.07
N PRO A 16 21.33 23.26 13.08
CA PRO A 16 21.52 22.28 12.04
C PRO A 16 22.03 23.02 10.80
N ASP A 17 23.34 23.26 10.69
CA ASP A 17 23.98 23.57 9.40
C ASP A 17 23.97 22.35 8.44
N ASP A 18 23.19 21.31 8.77
CA ASP A 18 22.94 20.17 7.91
C ASP A 18 21.83 20.50 6.89
N SER A 19 22.24 20.80 5.66
CA SER A 19 21.32 21.07 4.55
C SER A 19 20.33 19.92 4.31
N CYS A 20 20.72 18.66 4.55
CA CYS A 20 19.83 17.51 4.40
C CYS A 20 18.75 17.47 5.49
N PHE A 21 19.03 18.00 6.69
CA PHE A 21 18.02 18.14 7.74
C PHE A 21 16.98 19.20 7.39
N MET A 22 17.40 20.36 6.90
CA MET A 22 16.46 21.40 6.45
C MET A 22 15.62 20.93 5.26
N LEU A 23 16.22 20.18 4.33
CA LEU A 23 15.50 19.52 3.24
C LEU A 23 14.47 18.53 3.77
N LEU A 24 14.80 17.71 4.77
CA LEU A 24 13.86 16.79 5.40
C LEU A 24 12.67 17.53 6.02
N VAL A 25 12.92 18.61 6.77
CA VAL A 25 11.86 19.44 7.37
C VAL A 25 10.97 20.06 6.29
N LEU A 26 11.56 20.55 5.20
CA LEU A 26 10.82 21.07 4.04
C LEU A 26 9.90 19.99 3.44
N CYS A 27 10.38 18.76 3.26
CA CYS A 27 9.58 17.65 2.75
C CYS A 27 8.47 17.22 3.73
N ILE A 28 8.70 17.29 5.04
CA ILE A 28 7.64 17.07 6.04
C ILE A 28 6.57 18.15 5.91
N LYS A 29 6.98 19.41 5.75
CA LYS A 29 6.05 20.53 5.54
C LYS A 29 5.26 20.37 4.24
N LEU A 30 5.88 19.88 3.18
CA LEU A 30 5.23 19.57 1.91
C LEU A 30 4.06 18.60 2.11
N CYS A 31 4.29 17.45 2.76
CA CYS A 31 3.26 16.42 2.95
C CYS A 31 2.15 16.80 3.95
N THR A 32 2.36 17.83 4.77
CA THR A 32 1.38 18.31 5.76
C THR A 32 0.65 19.58 5.32
N THR A 33 0.98 20.13 4.15
CA THR A 33 0.33 21.31 3.60
C THR A 33 -0.83 20.90 2.72
N SER A 34 -2.05 21.33 3.06
CA SER A 34 -3.23 21.12 2.21
C SER A 34 -3.09 21.92 0.91
N THR A 35 -3.16 21.23 -0.23
CA THR A 35 -3.06 21.85 -1.56
C THR A 35 -4.45 21.94 -2.18
N LYS A 36 -5.10 23.10 -2.02
CA LYS A 36 -6.41 23.33 -2.65
C LYS A 36 -6.32 23.54 -4.17
N HIS A 37 -5.15 23.94 -4.69
CA HIS A 37 -4.95 24.24 -6.11
C HIS A 37 -3.59 23.73 -6.61
N GLN A 38 -3.62 23.05 -7.76
CA GLN A 38 -2.49 22.62 -8.60
C GLN A 38 -1.25 22.09 -7.85
N PRO A 39 -1.30 20.85 -7.33
CA PRO A 39 -0.19 20.24 -6.58
C PRO A 39 1.16 20.23 -7.34
N LYS A 40 1.12 20.08 -8.67
CA LYS A 40 2.32 20.07 -9.53
C LYS A 40 3.07 21.41 -9.55
N GLU A 41 2.37 22.51 -9.31
CA GLU A 41 2.91 23.88 -9.40
C GLU A 41 3.25 24.47 -8.02
N LEU A 42 3.01 23.70 -6.95
CA LEU A 42 3.30 24.15 -5.60
C LEU A 42 4.79 24.47 -5.43
N SER A 43 5.12 25.71 -5.08
CA SER A 43 6.51 26.16 -4.91
C SER A 43 7.31 25.29 -3.95
N LEU A 44 6.69 24.82 -2.86
CA LEU A 44 7.34 23.92 -1.89
C LEU A 44 7.78 22.60 -2.54
N TYR A 45 6.96 22.02 -3.42
CA TYR A 45 7.26 20.79 -4.13
C TYR A 45 8.41 20.99 -5.13
N ILE A 46 8.35 22.09 -5.91
CA ILE A 46 9.40 22.44 -6.87
C ILE A 46 10.76 22.63 -6.16
N VAL A 47 10.77 23.38 -5.05
CA VAL A 47 11.98 23.62 -4.26
C VAL A 47 12.50 22.33 -3.64
N ALA A 48 11.63 21.50 -3.04
CA ALA A 48 12.04 20.22 -2.46
C ALA A 48 12.69 19.29 -3.50
N ARG A 49 12.15 19.24 -4.72
CA ARG A 49 12.75 18.47 -5.82
C ARG A 49 14.10 19.01 -6.28
N SER A 50 14.23 20.34 -6.41
CA SER A 50 15.51 20.97 -6.79
C SER A 50 16.59 20.64 -5.76
N LEU A 51 16.28 20.83 -4.47
CA LEU A 51 17.22 20.58 -3.39
C LEU A 51 17.60 19.10 -3.26
N CYS A 52 16.67 18.16 -3.50
CA CYS A 52 17.02 16.74 -3.58
C CYS A 52 18.02 16.48 -4.71
N SER A 53 17.79 17.06 -5.90
CA SER A 53 18.68 16.90 -7.06
C SER A 53 20.05 17.53 -6.81
N GLU A 54 20.10 18.71 -6.20
CA GLU A 54 21.35 19.39 -5.85
C GLU A 54 22.14 18.60 -4.81
N ALA A 55 21.47 18.02 -3.81
CA ALA A 55 22.12 17.14 -2.84
C ALA A 55 22.69 15.88 -3.51
N GLU A 56 21.94 15.24 -4.42
CA GLU A 56 22.44 14.09 -5.19
C GLU A 56 23.67 14.48 -6.05
N MET A 57 23.62 15.61 -6.75
CA MET A 57 24.73 16.12 -7.56
C MET A 57 25.96 16.51 -6.72
N GLY A 58 25.74 17.01 -5.50
CA GLY A 58 26.80 17.28 -4.53
C GLY A 58 27.43 16.02 -3.92
N GLY A 59 26.92 14.82 -4.26
CA GLY A 59 27.41 13.55 -3.74
C GLY A 59 26.96 13.26 -2.30
N PHE A 60 25.92 13.94 -1.80
CA PHE A 60 25.39 13.66 -0.48
C PHE A 60 24.70 12.29 -0.46
N VAL A 61 25.11 11.44 0.47
CA VAL A 61 24.45 10.16 0.74
C VAL A 61 24.15 10.10 2.24
N SER A 62 22.89 10.32 2.60
CA SER A 62 22.45 10.34 3.99
C SER A 62 21.05 9.77 4.15
N LEU A 63 20.74 9.30 5.36
CA LEU A 63 19.39 8.83 5.69
C LEU A 63 18.34 9.94 5.52
N ARG A 64 18.72 11.19 5.79
CA ARG A 64 17.83 12.36 5.67
C ARG A 64 17.46 12.62 4.22
N LEU A 65 18.44 12.62 3.29
CA LEU A 65 18.18 12.72 1.86
C LEU A 65 17.27 11.59 1.37
N LEU A 66 17.54 10.36 1.84
CA LEU A 66 16.71 9.20 1.50
C LEU A 66 15.26 9.37 1.98
N GLN A 67 15.07 9.82 3.23
CA GLN A 67 13.75 10.13 3.80
C GLN A 67 13.06 11.27 3.06
N SER A 68 13.79 12.30 2.64
CA SER A 68 13.26 13.40 1.81
C SER A 68 12.73 12.90 0.48
N LEU A 69 13.48 12.05 -0.23
CA LEU A 69 13.02 11.44 -1.49
C LEU A 69 11.76 10.61 -1.28
N VAL A 70 11.67 9.84 -0.19
CA VAL A 70 10.46 9.08 0.15
C VAL A 70 9.26 10.00 0.37
N LEU A 71 9.44 11.10 1.12
CA LEU A 71 8.36 12.07 1.34
C LEU A 71 7.93 12.78 0.04
N VAL A 72 8.88 13.14 -0.83
CA VAL A 72 8.56 13.68 -2.16
C VAL A 72 7.78 12.66 -2.98
N ALA A 73 8.17 11.39 -2.98
CA ALA A 73 7.43 10.33 -3.67
C ALA A 73 6.02 10.12 -3.09
N VAL A 74 5.85 10.20 -1.77
CA VAL A 74 4.53 10.16 -1.11
C VAL A 74 3.66 11.30 -1.62
N TYR A 75 4.18 12.53 -1.67
CA TYR A 75 3.46 13.67 -2.22
C TYR A 75 3.09 13.45 -3.70
N GLU A 76 4.05 13.03 -4.53
CA GLU A 76 3.84 12.75 -5.95
C GLU A 76 2.76 11.69 -6.18
N LEU A 77 2.75 10.60 -5.41
CA LEU A 77 1.71 9.56 -5.48
C LEU A 77 0.34 10.07 -5.01
N SER A 78 0.30 10.82 -3.90
CA SER A 78 -0.94 11.34 -3.30
C SER A 78 -1.64 12.38 -4.18
N HIS A 79 -0.93 12.92 -5.16
CA HIS A 79 -1.45 13.87 -6.13
C HIS A 79 -1.38 13.38 -7.59
N ALA A 80 -1.31 12.06 -7.80
CA ALA A 80 -1.32 11.41 -9.13
C ALA A 80 -0.23 11.93 -10.10
N ILE A 81 0.94 12.28 -9.60
CA ILE A 81 2.14 12.68 -10.37
C ILE A 81 2.98 11.42 -10.66
N TYR A 82 2.37 10.38 -11.23
CA TYR A 82 2.95 9.03 -11.30
C TYR A 82 4.32 8.90 -11.96
N PRO A 83 4.61 9.54 -13.12
CA PRO A 83 5.95 9.42 -13.72
C PRO A 83 7.05 9.98 -12.82
N ALA A 84 6.76 11.07 -12.09
CA ALA A 84 7.71 11.64 -11.14
C ALA A 84 7.88 10.71 -9.93
N ALA A 85 6.79 10.23 -9.35
CA ALA A 85 6.81 9.28 -8.24
C ALA A 85 7.64 8.02 -8.55
N PHE A 86 7.44 7.44 -9.73
CA PHE A 86 8.16 6.26 -10.20
C PHE A 86 9.68 6.51 -10.23
N LEU A 87 10.12 7.65 -10.79
CA LEU A 87 11.53 8.02 -10.87
C LEU A 87 12.13 8.39 -9.50
N THR A 88 11.39 9.11 -8.66
CA THR A 88 11.81 9.48 -7.30
C THR A 88 11.97 8.23 -6.42
N LEU A 89 11.05 7.27 -6.50
CA LEU A 89 11.19 5.97 -5.81
C LEU A 89 12.36 5.15 -6.34
N GLY A 90 12.59 5.15 -7.65
CA GLY A 90 13.77 4.52 -8.24
C GLY A 90 15.08 5.06 -7.67
N ARG A 91 15.19 6.39 -7.55
CA ARG A 91 16.35 7.06 -6.92
C ARG A 91 16.48 6.70 -5.44
N ALA A 92 15.38 6.76 -4.68
CA ALA A 92 15.37 6.37 -3.28
C ALA A 92 15.81 4.89 -3.10
N ALA A 93 15.28 3.97 -3.91
CA ALA A 93 15.68 2.57 -3.88
C ALA A 93 17.18 2.39 -4.16
N ARG A 94 17.73 3.08 -5.17
CA ARG A 94 19.16 3.00 -5.49
C ARG A 94 20.04 3.55 -4.37
N LEU A 95 19.67 4.67 -3.75
CA LEU A 95 20.38 5.20 -2.59
C LEU A 95 20.28 4.27 -1.38
N GLY A 96 19.11 3.70 -1.09
CA GLY A 96 18.93 2.71 -0.03
C GLY A 96 19.76 1.44 -0.25
N ILE A 97 19.88 0.99 -1.51
CA ILE A 97 20.75 -0.13 -1.89
C ILE A 97 22.22 0.23 -1.68
N LEU A 98 22.64 1.42 -2.13
CA LEU A 98 24.00 1.94 -1.93
C LEU A 98 24.38 2.00 -0.44
N MET A 99 23.41 2.35 0.42
CA MET A 99 23.57 2.37 1.87
C MET A 99 23.49 1.00 2.55
N GLY A 100 23.26 -0.09 1.79
CA GLY A 100 23.19 -1.45 2.32
C GLY A 100 21.89 -1.78 3.06
N PHE A 101 20.82 -0.99 2.90
CA PHE A 101 19.57 -1.21 3.65
C PHE A 101 18.72 -2.36 3.14
N HIS A 102 18.94 -2.80 1.90
CA HIS A 102 18.27 -3.94 1.27
C HIS A 102 18.71 -5.30 1.80
N ASP A 103 19.98 -5.40 2.24
CA ASP A 103 20.55 -6.59 2.86
C ASP A 103 21.62 -6.16 3.87
N ARG A 104 21.19 -6.00 5.12
CA ARG A 104 22.04 -5.47 6.19
C ARG A 104 23.16 -6.43 6.61
N LYS A 105 23.12 -7.68 6.17
CA LYS A 105 24.08 -8.72 6.58
C LYS A 105 25.12 -8.96 5.48
N ASP A 106 24.65 -9.16 4.25
CA ASP A 106 25.49 -9.65 3.17
C ASP A 106 25.83 -8.57 2.12
N ALA A 107 25.18 -7.38 2.15
CA ALA A 107 25.57 -6.28 1.28
C ALA A 107 26.92 -5.66 1.67
N GLN A 108 27.59 -5.06 0.69
CA GLN A 108 28.79 -4.27 0.90
C GLN A 108 28.48 -3.06 1.79
N GLN A 109 29.04 -3.04 3.00
CA GLN A 109 28.85 -1.97 3.96
C GLN A 109 29.81 -0.81 3.67
N LEU A 110 29.37 0.14 2.84
CA LEU A 110 30.14 1.32 2.46
C LEU A 110 30.09 2.45 3.50
N PHE A 111 29.14 2.39 4.45
CA PHE A 111 28.87 3.43 5.41
C PHE A 111 28.96 2.91 6.85
N LYS A 112 29.06 3.84 7.81
CA LYS A 112 29.10 3.49 9.24
C LYS A 112 27.77 2.83 9.65
N PRO A 113 27.81 1.76 10.46
CA PRO A 113 26.61 1.15 10.99
C PRO A 113 25.89 2.13 11.92
N ALA A 114 24.58 1.95 12.08
CA ALA A 114 23.80 2.74 13.03
C ALA A 114 24.32 2.55 14.46
N GLU A 115 24.70 3.66 15.10
CA GLU A 115 25.26 3.71 16.46
C GLU A 115 24.20 3.49 17.54
N THR A 116 22.94 3.83 17.24
CA THR A 116 21.82 3.68 18.17
C THR A 116 20.76 2.74 17.60
N TRP A 117 20.04 2.07 18.51
CA TRP A 117 18.88 1.26 18.13
C TRP A 117 17.83 2.10 17.38
N THR A 118 17.59 3.34 17.84
CA THR A 118 16.62 4.24 17.21
C THR A 118 17.00 4.57 15.77
N LEU A 119 18.28 4.89 15.50
CA LEU A 119 18.75 5.13 14.13
C LEU A 119 18.61 3.88 13.25
N ARG A 120 18.88 2.68 13.79
CA ARG A 120 18.72 1.42 13.06
C ARG A 120 17.27 1.15 12.68
N GLU A 121 16.34 1.37 13.61
CA GLU A 121 14.91 1.22 13.34
C GLU A 121 14.42 2.28 12.34
N GLU A 122 14.95 3.50 12.39
CA GLU A 122 14.63 4.54 11.41
C GLU A 122 15.08 4.17 9.98
N GLN A 123 16.28 3.59 9.83
CA GLN A 123 16.77 3.03 8.57
C GLN A 123 15.87 1.89 8.06
N ARG A 124 15.45 1.00 8.97
CA ARG A 124 14.53 -0.10 8.67
C ARG A 124 13.18 0.41 8.18
N ARG A 125 12.55 1.32 8.92
CA ARG A 125 11.26 1.90 8.54
C ARG A 125 11.34 2.69 7.23
N THR A 126 12.46 3.37 6.97
CA THR A 126 12.69 4.08 5.70
C THR A 126 12.79 3.09 4.53
N TRP A 127 13.54 1.99 4.69
CA TRP A 127 13.64 0.96 3.66
C TRP A 127 12.30 0.28 3.36
N TRP A 128 11.54 -0.07 4.40
CA TRP A 128 10.21 -0.64 4.25
C TRP A 128 9.22 0.32 3.57
N ALA A 129 9.31 1.63 3.85
CA ALA A 129 8.51 2.64 3.15
C ALA A 129 8.83 2.66 1.64
N ILE A 130 10.11 2.61 1.26
CA ILE A 130 10.54 2.54 -0.14
C ILE A 130 9.96 1.27 -0.80
N PHE A 131 10.14 0.11 -0.17
CA PHE A 131 9.65 -1.17 -0.68
C PHE A 131 8.13 -1.14 -0.91
N MET A 132 7.38 -0.67 0.07
CA MET A 132 5.91 -0.58 -0.01
C MET A 132 5.43 0.35 -1.12
N LEU A 133 5.97 1.56 -1.20
CA LEU A 133 5.59 2.54 -2.22
C LEU A 133 5.97 2.06 -3.63
N ASP A 134 7.12 1.40 -3.77
CA ASP A 134 7.59 0.80 -5.02
C ASP A 134 6.68 -0.35 -5.50
N ARG A 135 6.07 -1.13 -4.58
CA ARG A 135 5.02 -2.10 -4.95
C ARG A 135 3.71 -1.43 -5.33
N LEU A 136 3.30 -0.40 -4.57
CA LEU A 136 2.07 0.35 -4.85
C LEU A 136 2.09 1.03 -6.22
N VAL A 137 3.20 1.65 -6.61
CA VAL A 137 3.30 2.33 -7.91
C VAL A 137 3.33 1.36 -9.09
N ASN A 138 3.79 0.11 -8.87
CA ASN A 138 4.00 -0.88 -9.94
C ASN A 138 2.92 -1.98 -10.01
N ILE A 139 1.91 -1.97 -9.14
CA ILE A 139 0.90 -3.02 -9.03
C ILE A 139 0.16 -3.35 -10.35
N ASP A 140 -0.15 -2.34 -11.17
CA ASP A 140 -0.78 -2.52 -12.50
C ASP A 140 0.22 -2.52 -13.65
N SER A 141 1.46 -2.17 -13.35
CA SER A 141 2.52 -2.04 -14.34
C SER A 141 3.16 -3.40 -14.62
N SER A 142 3.60 -3.60 -15.85
CA SER A 142 4.50 -4.71 -16.19
C SER A 142 5.97 -4.38 -15.89
N LEU A 143 6.25 -3.16 -15.44
CA LEU A 143 7.59 -2.70 -15.09
C LEU A 143 8.09 -3.40 -13.82
N PRO A 144 9.39 -3.75 -13.77
CA PRO A 144 9.98 -4.34 -12.58
C PRO A 144 10.05 -3.29 -11.45
N PRO A 145 9.71 -3.65 -10.20
CA PRO A 145 9.95 -2.80 -9.04
C PRO A 145 11.45 -2.50 -8.85
N ALA A 146 11.77 -1.30 -8.36
CA ALA A 146 13.15 -0.86 -8.16
C ALA A 146 13.81 -1.46 -6.91
N ALA A 147 13.03 -1.72 -5.86
CA ALA A 147 13.49 -2.32 -4.61
C ALA A 147 13.48 -3.86 -4.74
N PRO A 148 14.61 -4.54 -4.46
CA PRO A 148 14.70 -6.00 -4.51
C PRO A 148 13.80 -6.64 -3.46
N GLU A 149 13.63 -7.96 -3.59
CA GLU A 149 12.90 -8.74 -2.60
C GLU A 149 13.61 -8.77 -1.25
N PRO A 150 12.87 -8.78 -0.12
CA PRO A 150 13.48 -8.87 1.20
C PRO A 150 14.29 -10.16 1.38
N CYS A 151 15.50 -10.03 1.95
CA CYS A 151 16.34 -11.18 2.29
C CYS A 151 15.69 -12.06 3.38
N GLN A 152 16.10 -13.33 3.50
CA GLN A 152 15.51 -14.29 4.46
C GLN A 152 15.65 -13.85 5.93
N SER A 153 16.64 -13.02 6.24
CA SER A 153 16.86 -12.46 7.57
C SER A 153 16.20 -11.08 7.77
N GLU A 154 15.36 -10.62 6.84
CA GLU A 154 14.72 -9.30 6.97
C GLU A 154 13.82 -9.26 8.21
N LEU A 155 13.87 -8.13 8.89
CA LEU A 155 13.12 -7.89 10.12
C LEU A 155 11.99 -6.88 9.85
N LEU A 156 10.84 -7.13 10.46
CA LEU A 156 9.73 -6.18 10.45
C LEU A 156 10.04 -4.98 11.36
N PRO A 157 9.48 -3.80 11.06
CA PRO A 157 9.48 -2.68 12.01
C PRO A 157 8.87 -3.07 13.35
N VAL A 158 9.29 -2.43 14.43
CA VAL A 158 8.66 -2.63 15.75
C VAL A 158 7.33 -1.87 15.81
N ASN A 159 6.50 -2.13 16.84
CA ASN A 159 5.25 -1.39 17.00
C ASN A 159 5.49 0.11 17.26
N ASP A 160 4.50 0.93 16.90
CA ASP A 160 4.61 2.39 16.94
C ASP A 160 4.74 2.93 18.37
N THR A 161 4.11 2.29 19.35
CA THR A 161 4.20 2.67 20.77
C THR A 161 5.63 2.57 21.30
N ASP A 162 6.28 1.42 21.13
CA ASP A 162 7.67 1.22 21.55
C ASP A 162 8.62 2.11 20.75
N TRP A 163 8.34 2.30 19.46
CA TRP A 163 9.10 3.19 18.60
C TRP A 163 9.06 4.65 19.08
N ASP A 164 7.88 5.19 19.35
CA ASP A 164 7.69 6.58 19.75
C ASP A 164 8.27 6.86 21.15
N ASN A 165 8.19 5.88 22.05
CA ASN A 165 8.83 5.92 23.36
C ASN A 165 10.36 5.75 23.27
N GLY A 166 10.86 5.20 22.17
CA GLY A 166 12.26 4.83 21.99
C GLY A 166 12.67 3.66 22.87
N THR A 167 11.74 2.74 23.16
CA THR A 167 11.98 1.51 23.91
C THR A 167 12.74 0.52 23.04
N VAL A 168 13.84 -0.03 23.58
CA VAL A 168 14.64 -1.03 22.86
C VAL A 168 13.97 -2.39 22.98
N VAL A 169 13.32 -2.81 21.90
CA VAL A 169 12.62 -4.11 21.81
C VAL A 169 13.14 -4.92 20.61
N PRO A 170 13.02 -6.27 20.64
CA PRO A 170 13.34 -7.10 19.49
C PRO A 170 12.34 -6.87 18.34
N SER A 171 12.80 -7.09 17.12
CA SER A 171 11.98 -7.04 15.91
C SER A 171 11.65 -8.45 15.45
N GLU A 172 10.43 -8.68 14.97
CA GLU A 172 10.03 -9.98 14.43
C GLU A 172 10.65 -10.23 13.04
N PRO A 173 11.10 -11.45 12.73
CA PRO A 173 11.50 -11.84 11.39
C PRO A 173 10.32 -11.83 10.41
N LEU A 174 10.52 -11.32 9.19
CA LEU A 174 9.50 -11.35 8.13
C LEU A 174 9.08 -12.78 7.75
N TYR A 175 10.05 -13.69 7.69
CA TYR A 175 9.86 -15.08 7.28
C TYR A 175 9.65 -16.02 8.48
N THR A 176 8.97 -15.56 9.53
CA THR A 176 8.70 -16.41 10.69
C THR A 176 7.69 -17.52 10.34
N LYS A 177 7.90 -18.70 10.92
CA LYS A 177 6.96 -19.84 10.85
C LYS A 177 6.04 -19.91 12.07
N SER A 178 6.29 -19.10 13.09
CA SER A 178 5.53 -19.07 14.34
C SER A 178 5.65 -17.69 14.98
N PHE A 179 4.54 -17.09 15.39
CA PHE A 179 4.57 -15.81 16.07
C PHE A 179 5.06 -15.97 17.51
N SER A 180 5.94 -15.07 17.93
CA SER A 180 6.38 -14.96 19.31
C SER A 180 5.32 -14.25 20.15
N SER A 181 5.11 -14.68 21.40
CA SER A 181 4.29 -13.91 22.37
C SER A 181 5.03 -12.69 22.94
N VAL A 182 6.29 -12.48 22.55
CA VAL A 182 7.18 -11.45 23.12
C VAL A 182 6.96 -10.08 22.47
N THR A 183 6.40 -10.02 21.27
CA THR A 183 6.20 -8.75 20.56
C THR A 183 4.78 -8.64 20.03
N THR A 184 4.26 -7.41 20.02
CA THR A 184 3.04 -7.06 19.31
C THR A 184 3.41 -6.53 17.93
N VAL A 185 2.80 -7.10 16.88
CA VAL A 185 3.01 -6.63 15.51
C VAL A 185 2.22 -5.34 15.31
N GLY A 186 2.91 -4.21 15.18
CA GLY A 186 2.26 -2.92 14.97
C GLY A 186 1.67 -2.74 13.57
N SER A 187 0.79 -1.76 13.40
CA SER A 187 0.09 -1.44 12.14
C SER A 187 1.06 -1.20 10.96
N PHE A 188 2.17 -0.50 11.19
CA PHE A 188 3.18 -0.29 10.15
C PHE A 188 3.85 -1.62 9.74
N ALA A 189 4.13 -2.52 10.68
CA ALA A 189 4.67 -3.84 10.39
C ALA A 189 3.68 -4.71 9.61
N GLN A 190 2.39 -4.66 9.96
CA GLN A 190 1.32 -5.31 9.19
C GLN A 190 1.24 -4.79 7.76
N THR A 191 1.40 -3.48 7.58
CA THR A 191 1.43 -2.85 6.26
C THR A 191 2.64 -3.35 5.45
N CYS A 192 3.79 -3.56 6.09
CA CYS A 192 4.98 -4.15 5.48
C CYS A 192 4.76 -5.62 5.07
N GLN A 193 4.09 -6.41 5.92
CA GLN A 193 3.71 -7.79 5.59
C GLN A 193 2.75 -7.84 4.39
N ALA A 194 1.74 -6.97 4.36
CA ALA A 194 0.81 -6.85 3.24
C ALA A 194 1.53 -6.45 1.95
N ALA A 195 2.48 -5.49 2.01
CA ALA A 195 3.30 -5.11 0.86
C ALA A 195 4.18 -6.26 0.35
N HIS A 196 4.75 -7.07 1.25
CA HIS A 196 5.52 -8.26 0.86
C HIS A 196 4.64 -9.31 0.19
N MET A 197 3.43 -9.56 0.72
CA MET A 197 2.47 -10.47 0.07
C MET A 197 2.01 -9.95 -1.29
N LEU A 198 1.80 -8.64 -1.43
CA LEU A 198 1.53 -8.01 -2.72
C LEU A 198 2.68 -8.27 -3.71
N SER A 199 3.94 -8.16 -3.28
CA SER A 199 5.10 -8.48 -4.11
C SER A 199 5.07 -9.91 -4.66
N LYS A 200 4.71 -10.89 -3.81
CA LYS A 200 4.55 -12.28 -4.22
C LYS A 200 3.44 -12.45 -5.24
N VAL A 201 2.28 -11.82 -5.03
CA VAL A 201 1.18 -11.85 -6.01
C VAL A 201 1.58 -11.20 -7.34
N MET A 202 2.28 -10.07 -7.32
CA MET A 202 2.78 -9.42 -8.54
C MET A 202 3.71 -10.34 -9.34
N ARG A 203 4.58 -11.08 -8.65
CA ARG A 203 5.45 -12.08 -9.28
C ARG A 203 4.66 -13.24 -9.85
N HIS A 204 3.67 -13.74 -9.11
CA HIS A 204 2.76 -14.78 -9.56
C HIS A 204 1.98 -14.35 -10.82
N LYS A 205 1.41 -13.14 -10.82
CA LYS A 205 0.75 -12.54 -11.99
C LYS A 205 1.68 -12.50 -13.21
N LYS A 206 2.95 -12.11 -13.01
CA LYS A 206 3.95 -12.10 -14.08
C LYS A 206 4.28 -13.51 -14.58
N ALA A 207 4.48 -14.47 -13.67
CA ALA A 207 4.75 -15.86 -14.01
C ALA A 207 3.59 -16.46 -14.82
N ARG A 208 2.34 -16.23 -14.38
CA ARG A 208 1.12 -16.63 -15.08
C ARG A 208 1.03 -16.03 -16.49
N ALA A 209 1.33 -14.74 -16.65
CA ALA A 209 1.32 -14.09 -17.96
C ALA A 209 2.36 -14.67 -18.95
N SER A 210 3.42 -15.30 -18.43
CA SER A 210 4.46 -15.95 -19.24
C SER A 210 4.33 -17.47 -19.34
N SER A 211 3.46 -18.11 -18.56
CA SER A 211 3.37 -19.56 -18.49
C SER A 211 2.47 -20.11 -19.58
N GLN A 212 2.92 -21.21 -20.18
CA GLN A 212 2.11 -21.99 -21.11
C GLN A 212 1.22 -23.03 -20.41
N ASP A 213 1.64 -23.48 -19.21
CA ASP A 213 0.87 -24.40 -18.37
C ASP A 213 0.47 -23.71 -17.07
N ILE A 214 -0.82 -23.43 -16.93
CA ILE A 214 -1.38 -22.75 -15.76
C ILE A 214 -1.57 -23.72 -14.60
N THR A 215 -1.62 -25.04 -14.88
CA THR A 215 -1.83 -26.10 -13.89
C THR A 215 -0.76 -26.10 -12.81
N GLU A 216 0.50 -25.88 -13.20
CA GLU A 216 1.65 -25.84 -12.29
C GLU A 216 1.58 -24.67 -11.30
N LEU A 217 0.85 -23.61 -11.64
CA LEU A 217 0.72 -22.40 -10.84
C LEU A 217 -0.47 -22.45 -9.87
N LEU A 218 -1.41 -23.37 -10.05
CA LEU A 218 -2.62 -23.45 -9.20
C LEU A 218 -2.29 -23.70 -7.72
N PRO A 219 -1.34 -24.59 -7.35
CA PRO A 219 -0.98 -24.78 -5.94
C PRO A 219 -0.36 -23.51 -5.33
N GLU A 220 0.46 -22.77 -6.07
CA GLU A 220 1.01 -21.49 -5.60
C GLU A 220 -0.11 -20.46 -5.36
N ALA A 221 -1.06 -20.34 -6.29
CA ALA A 221 -2.20 -19.44 -6.16
C ALA A 221 -3.05 -19.76 -4.92
N GLN A 222 -3.28 -21.05 -4.64
CA GLN A 222 -4.02 -21.48 -3.45
C GLN A 222 -3.28 -21.13 -2.16
N HIS A 223 -1.97 -21.35 -2.10
CA HIS A 223 -1.16 -20.95 -0.94
C HIS A 223 -1.14 -19.42 -0.73
N LEU A 224 -1.04 -18.64 -1.82
CA LEU A 224 -1.10 -17.19 -1.75
C LEU A 224 -2.46 -16.72 -1.21
N HIS A 225 -3.55 -17.31 -1.69
CA HIS A 225 -4.89 -17.04 -1.16
C HIS A 225 -4.99 -17.34 0.34
N GLN A 226 -4.56 -18.51 0.79
CA GLN A 226 -4.61 -18.90 2.20
C GLN A 226 -3.80 -17.95 3.09
N ALA A 227 -2.57 -17.61 2.66
CA ALA A 227 -1.70 -16.69 3.39
C ALA A 227 -2.27 -15.27 3.47
N LEU A 228 -2.85 -14.75 2.39
CA LEU A 228 -3.49 -13.45 2.36
C LEU A 228 -4.77 -13.41 3.21
N SER A 229 -5.59 -14.46 3.18
CA SER A 229 -6.78 -14.57 4.02
C SER A 229 -6.41 -14.61 5.51
N ALA A 230 -5.40 -15.40 5.88
CA ALA A 230 -4.89 -15.43 7.26
C ALA A 230 -4.34 -14.07 7.71
N LEU A 231 -3.60 -13.38 6.83
CA LEU A 231 -3.10 -12.03 7.11
C LEU A 231 -4.25 -11.03 7.28
N HIS A 232 -5.27 -11.07 6.42
CA HIS A 232 -6.46 -10.22 6.54
C HIS A 232 -7.12 -10.39 7.90
N THR A 233 -7.44 -11.64 8.29
CA THR A 233 -8.07 -11.93 9.59
C THR A 233 -7.18 -11.50 10.75
N SER A 234 -5.85 -11.66 10.64
CA SER A 234 -4.92 -11.18 11.67
C SER A 234 -4.95 -9.66 11.82
N ILE A 235 -5.08 -8.90 10.72
CA ILE A 235 -5.15 -7.44 10.76
C ILE A 235 -6.48 -6.99 11.40
N GLU A 236 -7.60 -7.63 11.06
CA GLU A 236 -8.90 -7.33 11.66
C GLU A 236 -8.99 -7.72 13.14
N GLY A 237 -8.36 -8.82 13.54
CA GLY A 237 -8.37 -9.35 14.91
C GLY A 237 -7.29 -8.79 15.84
N SER A 238 -6.51 -7.80 15.40
CA SER A 238 -5.47 -7.18 16.23
C SER A 238 -6.10 -6.28 17.30
N GLU A 239 -6.44 -6.87 18.45
CA GLU A 239 -6.95 -6.15 19.62
C GLU A 239 -5.87 -5.29 20.27
N SER A 240 -6.17 -4.00 20.48
CA SER A 240 -5.52 -3.16 21.48
C SER A 240 -6.33 -3.21 22.78
N ASP A 241 -5.72 -3.71 23.86
CA ASP A 241 -6.19 -3.65 25.25
C ASP A 241 -7.65 -4.06 25.54
N GLY A 242 -7.89 -5.37 25.66
CA GLY A 242 -8.84 -5.96 26.63
C GLY A 242 -10.33 -5.61 26.55
N THR A 243 -10.74 -4.75 25.63
CA THR A 243 -12.14 -4.47 25.30
C THR A 243 -12.38 -4.82 23.85
N PRO A 244 -13.35 -5.71 23.53
CA PRO A 244 -13.66 -6.05 22.15
C PRO A 244 -14.34 -4.87 21.46
N SER A 245 -13.56 -3.95 20.90
CA SER A 245 -14.05 -3.04 19.86
C SER A 245 -14.20 -3.87 18.58
N GLN A 246 -15.43 -4.01 18.10
CA GLN A 246 -15.75 -4.81 16.91
C GLN A 246 -15.26 -4.16 15.59
N THR A 247 -14.60 -3.00 15.67
CA THR A 247 -14.19 -2.19 14.52
C THR A 247 -12.67 -2.03 14.53
N PRO A 248 -11.97 -2.40 13.45
CA PRO A 248 -10.52 -2.25 13.36
C PRO A 248 -10.11 -0.78 13.45
N GLU A 249 -8.98 -0.54 14.14
CA GLU A 249 -8.40 0.79 14.33
C GLU A 249 -8.01 1.42 12.98
N PRO A 250 -8.23 2.75 12.77
CA PRO A 250 -7.94 3.41 11.49
C PRO A 250 -6.48 3.29 11.03
N SER A 251 -5.56 3.09 11.98
CA SER A 251 -4.14 2.86 11.69
C SER A 251 -3.87 1.56 10.90
N THR A 252 -4.79 0.60 10.92
CA THR A 252 -4.68 -0.69 10.21
C THR A 252 -5.17 -0.63 8.76
N PHE A 253 -5.91 0.42 8.38
CA PHE A 253 -6.52 0.52 7.05
C PHE A 253 -5.53 0.49 5.88
N PRO A 254 -4.32 1.07 5.96
CA PRO A 254 -3.31 0.89 4.91
C PRO A 254 -2.90 -0.58 4.72
N ALA A 255 -2.81 -1.35 5.81
CA ALA A 255 -2.50 -2.78 5.75
C ALA A 255 -3.66 -3.58 5.13
N LEU A 256 -4.91 -3.30 5.54
CA LEU A 256 -6.11 -3.91 4.97
C LEU A 256 -6.23 -3.59 3.47
N ALA A 257 -6.07 -2.32 3.08
CA ALA A 257 -6.15 -1.88 1.69
C ALA A 257 -5.09 -2.57 0.81
N LEU A 258 -3.85 -2.70 1.29
CA LEU A 258 -2.78 -3.41 0.58
C LEU A 258 -3.06 -4.92 0.48
N CYS A 259 -3.48 -5.54 1.59
CA CYS A 259 -3.80 -6.97 1.62
C CYS A 259 -4.97 -7.29 0.67
N CYS A 260 -6.03 -6.49 0.71
CA CYS A 260 -7.17 -6.61 -0.19
C CYS A 260 -6.79 -6.33 -1.65
N SER A 261 -5.95 -5.33 -1.91
CA SER A 261 -5.42 -5.08 -3.27
C SER A 261 -4.66 -6.29 -3.80
N ALA A 262 -3.81 -6.92 -2.98
CA ALA A 262 -3.11 -8.15 -3.37
C ALA A 262 -4.10 -9.31 -3.65
N ARG A 263 -5.13 -9.46 -2.82
CA ARG A 263 -6.19 -10.47 -3.03
C ARG A 263 -6.96 -10.22 -4.33
N LEU A 264 -7.39 -8.98 -4.59
CA LEU A 264 -8.09 -8.60 -5.82
C LEU A 264 -7.23 -8.85 -7.06
N VAL A 265 -5.95 -8.48 -7.02
CA VAL A 265 -5.01 -8.78 -8.12
C VAL A 265 -4.91 -10.28 -8.37
N LEU A 266 -4.83 -11.10 -7.31
CA LEU A 266 -4.77 -12.57 -7.42
C LEU A 266 -6.09 -13.13 -7.97
N TYR A 267 -7.23 -12.74 -7.40
CA TYR A 267 -8.54 -13.26 -7.77
C TYR A 267 -8.91 -12.92 -9.20
N ASN A 268 -8.60 -11.71 -9.67
CA ASN A 268 -8.84 -11.32 -11.07
C ASN A 268 -8.02 -12.14 -12.08
N GLN A 269 -6.99 -12.87 -11.64
CA GLN A 269 -6.32 -13.83 -12.52
C GLN A 269 -7.11 -15.13 -12.72
N TYR A 270 -8.04 -15.45 -11.83
CA TYR A 270 -8.70 -16.77 -11.77
C TYR A 270 -10.22 -16.70 -11.74
N ALA A 271 -10.84 -15.52 -11.58
CA ALA A 271 -12.30 -15.39 -11.44
C ALA A 271 -13.08 -15.57 -12.76
N CYS A 272 -12.44 -15.42 -13.92
CA CYS A 272 -13.11 -15.56 -15.22
C CYS A 272 -13.18 -17.02 -15.68
N ASN A 273 -14.32 -17.38 -16.30
CA ASN A 273 -14.63 -18.73 -16.80
C ASN A 273 -14.17 -18.98 -18.25
N GLU A 274 -13.49 -18.02 -18.90
CA GLU A 274 -13.05 -18.24 -20.27
C GLU A 274 -11.97 -19.34 -20.29
N PRO A 275 -12.17 -20.40 -21.10
CA PRO A 275 -11.19 -21.47 -21.20
C PRO A 275 -9.92 -20.85 -21.75
N LEU A 276 -8.91 -20.75 -20.87
CA LEU A 276 -7.59 -20.25 -21.20
C LEU A 276 -7.10 -21.11 -22.36
N GLY A 277 -6.99 -20.48 -23.54
CA GLY A 277 -6.67 -21.18 -24.77
C GLY A 277 -5.46 -22.07 -24.55
N LEU A 278 -5.65 -23.37 -24.81
CA LEU A 278 -4.69 -24.49 -24.74
C LEU A 278 -4.80 -25.46 -23.54
N ALA A 279 -5.97 -25.59 -22.91
CA ALA A 279 -6.22 -26.76 -22.06
C ALA A 279 -6.36 -28.06 -22.90
N SER A 280 -5.22 -28.70 -23.18
CA SER A 280 -5.15 -30.09 -23.72
C SER A 280 -5.67 -31.11 -22.70
N ASN A 281 -5.87 -30.71 -21.44
CA ASN A 281 -6.35 -31.54 -20.35
C ASN A 281 -7.59 -30.85 -19.80
N GLY A 282 -8.70 -31.59 -19.65
CA GLY A 282 -10.00 -31.06 -19.21
C GLY A 282 -9.98 -30.33 -17.86
N PRO A 283 -11.15 -29.84 -17.40
CA PRO A 283 -11.24 -28.96 -16.22
C PRO A 283 -10.60 -29.59 -14.97
N ILE A 284 -9.71 -28.84 -14.33
CA ILE A 284 -8.98 -29.26 -13.13
C ILE A 284 -9.78 -28.81 -11.91
N ALA A 285 -10.08 -29.73 -10.97
CA ALA A 285 -10.88 -29.42 -9.78
C ALA A 285 -10.35 -28.20 -8.98
N LEU A 286 -9.02 -28.08 -8.87
CA LEU A 286 -8.37 -26.97 -8.17
C LEU A 286 -8.59 -25.61 -8.87
N GLU A 287 -8.71 -25.59 -10.21
CA GLU A 287 -9.02 -24.37 -10.96
C GLU A 287 -10.45 -23.89 -10.64
N THR A 288 -11.41 -24.81 -10.62
CA THR A 288 -12.80 -24.51 -10.22
C THR A 288 -12.90 -24.04 -8.77
N GLU A 289 -12.12 -24.63 -7.87
CA GLU A 289 -12.03 -24.14 -6.48
C GLU A 289 -11.49 -22.71 -6.42
N LEU A 290 -10.42 -22.39 -7.15
CA LEU A 290 -9.85 -21.05 -7.20
C LEU A 290 -10.78 -20.02 -7.86
N GLN A 291 -11.53 -20.41 -8.89
CA GLN A 291 -12.58 -19.58 -9.49
C GLN A 291 -13.65 -19.22 -8.45
N LYS A 292 -14.18 -20.23 -7.75
CA LYS A 292 -15.18 -20.03 -6.71
C LYS A 292 -14.66 -19.11 -5.59
N VAL A 293 -13.49 -19.41 -5.06
CA VAL A 293 -12.83 -18.62 -4.01
C VAL A 293 -12.54 -17.20 -4.48
N GLY A 294 -12.14 -17.03 -5.74
CA GLY A 294 -11.88 -15.73 -6.34
C GLY A 294 -13.13 -14.87 -6.38
N LEU A 295 -14.22 -15.39 -6.94
CA LEU A 295 -15.48 -14.67 -7.06
C LEU A 295 -16.10 -14.32 -5.69
N GLU A 296 -16.16 -15.30 -4.77
CA GLU A 296 -16.63 -15.08 -3.40
C GLU A 296 -15.74 -14.06 -2.66
N GLY A 297 -14.42 -14.13 -2.87
CA GLY A 297 -13.44 -13.22 -2.29
C GLY A 297 -13.57 -11.79 -2.78
N ILE A 298 -13.71 -11.57 -4.09
CA ILE A 298 -13.94 -10.24 -4.68
C ILE A 298 -15.23 -9.66 -4.11
N LYS A 299 -16.32 -10.44 -4.11
CA LYS A 299 -17.62 -10.04 -3.55
C LYS A 299 -17.52 -9.63 -2.09
N ALA A 300 -16.87 -10.43 -1.25
CA ALA A 300 -16.68 -10.12 0.17
C ALA A 300 -15.85 -8.84 0.39
N ILE A 301 -14.75 -8.66 -0.35
CA ILE A 301 -13.91 -7.45 -0.25
C ILE A 301 -14.70 -6.20 -0.67
N ALA A 302 -15.40 -6.28 -1.81
CA ALA A 302 -16.14 -5.17 -2.39
C ALA A 302 -17.38 -4.78 -1.58
N SER A 303 -18.02 -5.72 -0.88
CA SER A 303 -19.23 -5.46 -0.09
C SER A 303 -19.01 -5.25 1.41
N SER A 304 -17.83 -5.56 1.95
CA SER A 304 -17.52 -5.45 3.38
C SER A 304 -16.31 -4.56 3.65
N THR A 305 -15.11 -5.01 3.30
CA THR A 305 -13.87 -4.32 3.68
C THR A 305 -13.73 -2.95 3.02
N SER A 306 -14.16 -2.81 1.77
CA SER A 306 -14.19 -1.52 1.07
C SER A 306 -15.06 -0.49 1.80
N ARG A 307 -16.25 -0.90 2.28
CA ARG A 307 -17.19 -0.03 3.00
C ARG A 307 -16.61 0.43 4.33
N LEU A 308 -15.98 -0.48 5.06
CA LEU A 308 -15.28 -0.18 6.30
C LEU A 308 -14.21 0.90 6.07
N VAL A 309 -13.33 0.70 5.08
CA VAL A 309 -12.26 1.65 4.73
C VAL A 309 -12.80 2.95 4.13
N ALA A 310 -13.94 2.91 3.43
CA ALA A 310 -14.53 4.11 2.83
C ALA A 310 -15.19 5.04 3.85
N ARG A 311 -15.73 4.48 4.94
CA ARG A 311 -16.37 5.24 6.02
C ARG A 311 -15.38 6.06 6.84
N ASP A 312 -14.19 5.51 7.06
CA ASP A 312 -13.07 6.21 7.66
C ASP A 312 -11.81 5.88 6.86
N THR A 313 -11.31 6.83 6.09
CA THR A 313 -10.15 6.59 5.22
C THR A 313 -8.82 6.69 5.97
N GLY A 314 -8.85 6.98 7.29
CA GLY A 314 -7.67 7.10 8.14
C GLY A 314 -6.70 8.20 7.72
N GLY A 315 -7.12 9.11 6.83
CA GLY A 315 -6.29 10.17 6.25
C GLY A 315 -5.15 9.67 5.34
N CYS A 316 -5.12 8.37 5.00
CA CYS A 316 -4.06 7.79 4.18
C CYS A 316 -4.43 7.82 2.69
N PRO A 317 -3.71 8.56 1.81
CA PRO A 317 -4.05 8.63 0.39
C PRO A 317 -3.95 7.28 -0.33
N PHE A 318 -3.15 6.35 0.18
CA PHE A 318 -2.90 5.06 -0.48
C PHE A 318 -4.08 4.08 -0.41
N VAL A 319 -5.11 4.35 0.42
CA VAL A 319 -6.34 3.55 0.41
C VAL A 319 -7.24 3.90 -0.79
N ALA A 320 -7.09 5.09 -1.39
CA ALA A 320 -7.92 5.54 -2.51
C ALA A 320 -7.87 4.58 -3.70
N ARG A 321 -6.69 3.99 -3.96
CA ARG A 321 -6.53 3.01 -5.03
C ARG A 321 -7.34 1.74 -4.78
N PHE A 322 -7.30 1.22 -3.56
CA PHE A 322 -8.08 0.05 -3.17
C PHE A 322 -9.58 0.33 -3.33
N LEU A 323 -10.03 1.51 -2.89
CA LEU A 323 -11.40 1.96 -3.05
C LEU A 323 -11.81 2.08 -4.52
N TYR A 324 -10.96 2.66 -5.38
CA TYR A 324 -11.19 2.71 -6.82
C TYR A 324 -11.38 1.32 -7.42
N HIS A 325 -10.48 0.37 -7.12
CA HIS A 325 -10.60 -1.00 -7.62
C HIS A 325 -11.85 -1.70 -7.08
N ALA A 326 -12.19 -1.51 -5.80
CA ALA A 326 -13.42 -2.05 -5.24
C ALA A 326 -14.68 -1.49 -5.92
N ALA A 327 -14.68 -0.19 -6.30
CA ALA A 327 -15.76 0.42 -7.04
C ALA A 327 -15.96 -0.21 -8.43
N THR A 328 -14.86 -0.51 -9.14
CA THR A 328 -14.93 -1.18 -10.46
C THR A 328 -15.51 -2.59 -10.33
N GLU A 329 -15.16 -3.33 -9.27
CA GLU A 329 -15.74 -4.65 -9.00
C GLU A 329 -17.22 -4.56 -8.63
N CYS A 330 -17.62 -3.59 -7.79
CA CYS A 330 -19.05 -3.33 -7.50
C CYS A 330 -19.83 -3.05 -8.78
N ALA A 331 -19.29 -2.21 -9.66
CA ALA A 331 -19.93 -1.87 -10.94
C ALA A 331 -20.11 -3.09 -11.84
N TRP A 332 -19.14 -4.01 -11.86
CA TRP A 332 -19.24 -5.27 -12.60
C TRP A 332 -20.38 -6.14 -12.05
N PHE A 333 -20.44 -6.37 -10.73
CA PHE A 333 -21.52 -7.15 -10.13
C PHE A 333 -22.91 -6.52 -10.28
N ILE A 334 -22.99 -5.18 -10.24
CA ILE A 334 -24.25 -4.46 -10.48
C ILE A 334 -24.75 -4.72 -11.90
N LYS A 335 -23.87 -4.60 -12.90
CA LYS A 335 -24.22 -4.82 -14.30
C LYS A 335 -24.65 -6.27 -14.59
N GLU A 336 -24.08 -7.24 -13.88
CA GLU A 336 -24.38 -8.66 -14.07
C GLU A 336 -25.63 -9.11 -13.31
N ASN A 337 -25.74 -8.76 -12.02
CA ASN A 337 -26.71 -9.37 -11.09
C ASN A 337 -27.68 -8.37 -10.43
N HIS A 338 -27.49 -7.05 -10.60
CA HIS A 338 -28.28 -6.01 -9.91
C HIS A 338 -28.39 -6.22 -8.39
N GLU A 339 -27.32 -6.65 -7.72
CA GLU A 339 -27.35 -6.91 -6.29
C GLU A 339 -27.33 -5.62 -5.46
N GLN A 340 -28.36 -5.39 -4.63
CA GLN A 340 -28.48 -4.19 -3.79
C GLN A 340 -27.25 -3.93 -2.89
N ILE A 341 -26.67 -4.99 -2.33
CA ILE A 341 -25.48 -4.88 -1.46
C ILE A 341 -24.32 -4.19 -2.19
N MET A 342 -24.20 -4.38 -3.51
CA MET A 342 -23.17 -3.76 -4.32
C MET A 342 -23.46 -2.29 -4.62
N TYR A 343 -24.73 -1.90 -4.78
CA TYR A 343 -25.13 -0.50 -4.87
C TYR A 343 -24.78 0.25 -3.58
N ASP A 344 -25.16 -0.28 -2.42
CA ASP A 344 -24.84 0.31 -1.11
C ASP A 344 -23.32 0.44 -0.90
N ALA A 345 -22.57 -0.58 -1.32
CA ALA A 345 -21.12 -0.58 -1.21
C ALA A 345 -20.48 0.45 -2.13
N LEU A 346 -20.94 0.54 -3.37
CA LEU A 346 -20.48 1.53 -4.34
C LEU A 346 -20.73 2.95 -3.83
N GLU A 347 -21.91 3.22 -3.26
CA GLU A 347 -22.24 4.53 -2.71
C GLU A 347 -21.30 4.91 -1.55
N ASP A 348 -21.07 3.99 -0.61
CA ASP A 348 -20.13 4.19 0.50
C ASP A 348 -18.71 4.47 -0.02
N ILE A 349 -18.24 3.72 -1.02
CA ILE A 349 -16.93 3.89 -1.64
C ILE A 349 -16.79 5.26 -2.31
N ILE A 350 -17.76 5.68 -3.13
CA ILE A 350 -17.73 6.99 -3.80
C ILE A 350 -17.75 8.11 -2.77
N ARG A 351 -18.51 7.98 -1.68
CA ARG A 351 -18.51 8.95 -0.58
C ARG A 351 -17.13 9.06 0.07
N GLY A 352 -16.47 7.94 0.32
CA GLY A 352 -15.10 7.88 0.84
C GLY A 352 -14.10 8.57 -0.09
N LEU A 353 -14.13 8.25 -1.40
CA LEU A 353 -13.26 8.89 -2.40
C LEU A 353 -13.51 10.40 -2.49
N ARG A 354 -14.77 10.85 -2.45
CA ARG A 354 -15.10 12.29 -2.43
C ARG A 354 -14.53 12.99 -1.20
N SER A 355 -14.62 12.39 -0.02
CA SER A 355 -14.00 12.95 1.18
C SER A 355 -12.47 13.05 1.05
N MET A 356 -11.83 12.03 0.47
CA MET A 356 -10.38 12.06 0.22
C MET A 356 -9.97 13.13 -0.80
N SER A 357 -10.82 13.42 -1.78
CA SER A 357 -10.55 14.40 -2.85
C SER A 357 -10.36 15.83 -2.35
N GLU A 358 -10.81 16.14 -1.13
CA GLU A 358 -10.59 17.44 -0.49
C GLU A 358 -9.10 17.72 -0.23
N ASN A 359 -8.31 16.66 0.00
CA ASN A 359 -6.90 16.76 0.36
C ASN A 359 -5.97 16.15 -0.68
N TRP A 360 -6.45 15.14 -1.43
CA TRP A 360 -5.64 14.31 -2.31
C TRP A 360 -6.19 14.29 -3.72
N GLU A 361 -5.47 14.94 -4.64
CA GLU A 361 -5.82 14.96 -6.07
C GLU A 361 -5.90 13.55 -6.68
N LEU A 362 -5.17 12.57 -6.10
CA LEU A 362 -5.29 11.17 -6.44
C LEU A 362 -6.73 10.65 -6.43
N ALA A 363 -7.51 11.01 -5.41
CA ALA A 363 -8.89 10.57 -5.30
C ALA A 363 -9.79 11.24 -6.34
N SER A 364 -9.55 12.53 -6.65
CA SER A 364 -10.23 13.25 -7.73
C SER A 364 -10.01 12.56 -9.09
N GLN A 365 -8.78 12.13 -9.36
CA GLN A 365 -8.44 11.42 -10.60
C GLN A 365 -9.17 10.06 -10.68
N TYR A 366 -9.22 9.29 -9.58
CA TYR A 366 -9.98 8.03 -9.57
C TYR A 366 -11.48 8.24 -9.77
N ILE A 367 -12.08 9.28 -9.18
CA ILE A 367 -13.48 9.62 -9.45
C ILE A 367 -13.69 9.92 -10.93
N SER A 368 -12.81 10.70 -11.55
CA SER A 368 -12.88 11.01 -12.98
C SER A 368 -12.77 9.76 -13.87
N LEU A 369 -11.94 8.79 -13.49
CA LEU A 369 -11.87 7.50 -14.20
C LEU A 369 -13.18 6.71 -14.07
N LEU A 370 -13.79 6.67 -12.88
CA LEU A 370 -15.09 6.03 -12.67
C LEU A 370 -16.23 6.72 -13.43
N GLU A 371 -16.15 8.04 -13.61
CA GLU A 371 -17.07 8.79 -14.48
C GLU A 371 -16.94 8.39 -15.95
N GLN A 372 -15.70 8.28 -16.45
CA GLN A 372 -15.41 7.86 -17.82
C GLN A 372 -15.89 6.43 -18.11
N GLU A 373 -15.82 5.55 -17.11
CA GLU A 373 -16.32 4.16 -17.19
C GLU A 373 -17.85 4.05 -16.95
N GLU A 374 -18.54 5.18 -16.82
CA GLU A 374 -19.99 5.29 -16.56
C GLU A 374 -20.45 4.62 -15.25
N VAL A 375 -19.54 4.37 -14.32
CA VAL A 375 -19.84 3.72 -13.03
C VAL A 375 -20.75 4.60 -12.17
N LEU A 376 -20.55 5.93 -12.18
CA LEU A 376 -21.37 6.83 -11.38
C LEU A 376 -22.85 6.85 -11.80
N LYS A 377 -23.15 6.55 -13.07
CA LYS A 377 -24.55 6.50 -13.57
C LYS A 377 -25.34 5.34 -12.96
N LEU A 378 -24.65 4.29 -12.49
CA LEU A 378 -25.31 3.14 -11.86
C LEU A 378 -25.98 3.53 -10.54
N ILE A 379 -25.41 4.49 -9.81
CA ILE A 379 -25.98 4.98 -8.54
C ILE A 379 -27.30 5.73 -8.80
N ASP A 380 -27.34 6.54 -9.87
CA ASP A 380 -28.54 7.31 -10.22
C ASP A 380 -29.70 6.40 -10.67
N GLN A 381 -29.39 5.26 -11.31
CA GLN A 381 -30.39 4.29 -11.76
C GLN A 381 -31.08 3.54 -10.60
N ASP A 382 -30.39 3.31 -9.49
CA ASP A 382 -30.99 2.67 -8.30
C ASP A 382 -32.07 3.57 -7.65
N ALA A 383 -31.89 4.89 -7.70
CA ALA A 383 -32.89 5.85 -7.23
C ALA A 383 -34.20 5.81 -8.07
N ASP A 384 -34.09 5.57 -9.37
CA ASP A 384 -35.24 5.44 -10.27
C ASP A 384 -35.95 4.07 -10.13
N VAL A 385 -35.20 2.99 -9.87
CA VAL A 385 -35.78 1.65 -9.64
C VAL A 385 -36.45 1.57 -8.25
N SER A 386 -35.82 2.10 -7.21
CA SER A 386 -36.39 2.13 -5.86
C SER A 386 -37.65 2.98 -5.77
N SER A 387 -37.69 4.14 -6.44
CA SER A 387 -38.89 5.01 -6.49
C SER A 387 -40.06 4.38 -7.26
N SER A 388 -39.80 3.55 -8.27
CA SER A 388 -40.83 2.82 -9.02
C SER A 388 -41.34 1.56 -8.30
N THR A 389 -40.55 0.93 -7.44
CA THR A 389 -41.01 -0.19 -6.59
C THR A 389 -41.84 0.24 -5.36
N SER A 390 -41.77 1.52 -4.95
CA SER A 390 -42.52 2.04 -3.80
C SER A 390 -43.98 2.42 -4.10
N THR A 391 -44.47 2.24 -5.32
CA THR A 391 -45.81 2.67 -5.76
C THR A 391 -46.83 1.53 -5.95
N PHE A 392 -46.59 0.35 -5.39
CA PHE A 392 -47.56 -0.75 -5.38
C PHE A 392 -47.94 -1.25 -3.99
#